data_AF-A0A8B6GD10-F1
#
_entry.id   AF-A0A8B6GD10-F1
#
_cell.length_a   1.000
_cell.length_b   1.000
_cell.length_c   1.000
_cell.angle_alpha   90.00
_cell.angle_beta   90.00
_cell.angle_gamma   90.00
#
_symmetry.space_group_name_H-M   'P 1'
#
loop_
_entity.id
_entity.type
_entity.pdbx_description
1 polymer ?
#
loop_
_entity_poly.entity_id
_entity_poly.type
_entity_poly.pdbx_seq_one_letter_code
_entity_poly.pdbx_strand_id
1 'polypeptide(L)'
;MENTSKLNEWISDLEWMLKANRIIAVGECGLDNSGRKWDEEKQINFLEKQVVIAVKRDLPLVIHYRGDERTAEMCLNTLARLLPKHFKLNRHCFNGDEVIYRKWKCHFQTENSAFHLSS
;
A
#
# COMPACT_ATOMS: atom_id res chain seq x y z
N MET A 1 18.65 8.46 15.71
CA MET A 1 19.59 8.60 14.57
C MET A 1 19.85 7.26 13.89
N GLU A 2 20.11 6.17 14.61
CA GLU A 2 20.37 4.84 14.05
C GLU A 2 19.23 4.27 13.17
N ASN A 3 17.96 4.47 13.57
CA ASN A 3 16.80 3.99 12.80
C ASN A 3 16.64 4.70 11.44
N THR A 4 17.12 5.94 11.32
CA THR A 4 17.04 6.73 10.07
C THR A 4 18.11 6.30 9.07
N SER A 5 19.34 6.00 9.52
CA SER A 5 20.41 5.47 8.64
C SER A 5 19.97 4.16 7.99
N LYS A 6 19.46 3.23 8.82
CA LYS A 6 19.01 1.93 8.35
C LYS A 6 17.85 2.01 7.36
N LEU A 7 16.93 2.95 7.55
CA LEU A 7 15.84 3.19 6.60
C LEU A 7 16.37 3.71 5.26
N ASN A 8 17.31 4.66 5.27
CA ASN A 8 17.87 5.23 4.04
C ASN A 8 18.69 4.21 3.24
N GLU A 9 19.46 3.36 3.93
CA GLU A 9 20.17 2.23 3.32
C GLU A 9 19.18 1.28 2.64
N TRP A 10 18.14 0.88 3.38
CA TRP A 10 17.09 -0.01 2.83
C TRP A 10 16.36 0.59 1.63
N ILE A 11 16.06 1.90 1.65
CA ILE A 11 15.45 2.61 0.51
C ILE A 11 16.39 2.56 -0.71
N SER A 12 17.68 2.81 -0.50
CA SER A 12 18.67 2.81 -1.57
C SER A 12 18.80 1.44 -2.23
N ASP A 13 18.81 0.38 -1.43
CA ASP A 13 18.84 -1.00 -1.92
C ASP A 13 17.57 -1.32 -2.73
N LEU A 14 16.40 -0.94 -2.23
CA LEU A 14 15.14 -1.14 -2.95
C LEU A 14 15.15 -0.41 -4.29
N GLU A 15 15.54 0.87 -4.33
CA GLU A 15 15.61 1.64 -5.57
C GLU A 15 16.61 1.07 -6.58
N TRP A 16 17.70 0.47 -6.11
CA TRP A 16 18.66 -0.26 -6.92
C TRP A 16 18.04 -1.53 -7.51
N MET A 17 17.37 -2.35 -6.70
CA MET A 17 16.71 -3.58 -7.15
C MET A 17 15.64 -3.31 -8.21
N LEU A 18 14.91 -2.20 -8.06
CA LEU A 18 13.89 -1.75 -9.01
C LEU A 18 14.43 -1.31 -10.38
N LYS A 19 15.76 -1.30 -10.58
CA LYS A 19 16.36 -1.09 -11.91
C LYS A 19 16.38 -2.35 -12.78
N ALA A 20 16.07 -3.52 -12.21
CA ALA A 20 16.02 -4.76 -12.97
C ALA A 20 14.82 -4.78 -13.95
N ASN A 21 15.04 -5.22 -15.19
CA ASN A 21 14.04 -5.19 -16.28
C ASN A 21 12.80 -6.09 -16.06
N ARG A 22 12.74 -6.89 -15.00
CA ARG A 22 11.68 -7.87 -14.75
C ARG A 22 10.71 -7.48 -13.63
N ILE A 23 10.92 -6.32 -13.00
CA ILE A 23 10.06 -5.87 -11.91
C ILE A 23 8.79 -5.22 -12.47
N ILE A 24 7.64 -5.71 -12.03
CA ILE A 24 6.32 -5.26 -12.50
C ILE A 24 5.44 -4.64 -11.42
N ALA A 25 5.89 -4.66 -10.15
CA ALA A 25 5.16 -4.14 -9.00
C ALA A 25 6.12 -3.92 -7.82
N VAL A 26 5.70 -3.08 -6.86
CA VAL A 26 6.34 -2.93 -5.56
C VAL A 26 5.49 -3.62 -4.50
N GLY A 27 6.10 -4.49 -3.70
CA GLY A 27 5.43 -5.24 -2.63
C GLY A 27 6.00 -6.64 -2.47
N GLU A 28 5.47 -7.47 -1.58
CA GLU A 28 4.33 -7.22 -0.69
C GLU A 28 4.69 -6.24 0.47
N CYS A 29 3.84 -5.24 0.73
CA CYS A 29 4.06 -4.26 1.81
C CYS A 29 2.77 -3.87 2.55
N GLY A 30 2.88 -3.36 3.78
CA GLY A 30 1.75 -2.85 4.55
C GLY A 30 1.87 -3.14 6.04
N LEU A 31 0.76 -3.45 6.71
CA LEU A 31 0.70 -3.55 8.18
C LEU A 31 0.30 -4.95 8.65
N ASP A 32 1.16 -5.64 9.40
CA ASP A 32 0.85 -6.93 10.02
C ASP A 32 0.96 -6.83 11.55
N ASN A 33 -0.19 -6.78 12.21
CA ASN A 33 -0.33 -6.75 13.67
C ASN A 33 -0.86 -8.09 14.22
N SER A 34 -0.83 -9.18 13.44
CA SER A 34 -1.51 -10.44 13.75
C SER A 34 -0.75 -11.44 14.64
N GLY A 35 0.26 -10.98 15.40
CA GLY A 35 0.99 -11.84 16.31
C GLY A 35 2.03 -11.11 17.15
N ARG A 36 3.23 -10.92 16.57
CA ARG A 36 4.32 -10.20 17.27
C ARG A 36 3.96 -8.71 17.42
N LYS A 37 4.39 -8.11 18.53
CA LYS A 37 4.37 -6.65 18.72
C LYS A 37 5.45 -6.03 17.82
N TRP A 38 5.12 -5.83 16.56
CA TRP A 38 5.91 -5.00 15.67
C TRP A 38 5.70 -3.53 16.01
N ASP A 39 6.73 -2.72 15.76
CA ASP A 39 6.65 -1.27 15.90
C ASP A 39 5.76 -0.72 14.77
N GLU A 40 4.56 -0.27 15.13
CA GLU A 40 3.56 0.24 14.20
C GLU A 40 4.06 1.51 13.47
N GLU A 41 4.74 2.42 14.17
CA GLU A 41 5.29 3.63 13.55
C GLU A 41 6.35 3.26 12.51
N LYS A 42 7.16 2.24 12.82
CA LYS A 42 8.15 1.72 11.87
C LYS A 42 7.48 1.10 10.65
N GLN A 43 6.44 0.29 10.83
CA GLN A 43 5.71 -0.31 9.70
C GLN A 43 5.13 0.78 8.78
N ILE A 44 4.52 1.82 9.35
CA ILE A 44 3.99 2.96 8.60
C ILE A 44 5.10 3.67 7.84
N ASN A 45 6.21 4.00 8.48
CA ASN A 45 7.30 4.72 7.84
C ASN A 45 7.85 3.95 6.62
N PHE A 46 8.04 2.64 6.74
CA PHE A 46 8.47 1.81 5.60
C PHE A 46 7.39 1.74 4.49
N LEU A 47 6.12 1.56 4.87
CA LEU A 47 4.99 1.57 3.93
C LEU A 47 4.94 2.88 3.13
N GLU A 48 5.03 4.03 3.80
CA GLU A 48 5.02 5.34 3.13
C GLU A 48 6.12 5.45 2.08
N LYS A 49 7.34 5.00 2.41
CA LYS A 49 8.48 5.05 1.47
C LYS A 49 8.25 4.13 0.27
N GLN A 50 7.73 2.93 0.49
CA GLN A 50 7.38 2.02 -0.61
C GLN A 50 6.29 2.59 -1.52
N VAL A 51 5.26 3.21 -0.95
CA VAL A 51 4.20 3.88 -1.70
C VAL A 51 4.79 5.00 -2.56
N VAL A 52 5.62 5.87 -1.98
CA VAL A 52 6.26 6.97 -2.72
C VAL A 52 7.14 6.44 -3.86
N ILE A 53 7.89 5.36 -3.64
CA ILE A 53 8.74 4.74 -4.67
C ILE A 53 7.88 4.13 -5.78
N ALA A 54 6.81 3.41 -5.44
CA ALA A 54 5.89 2.82 -6.40
C ALA A 54 5.25 3.89 -7.29
N VAL A 55 4.78 4.99 -6.69
CA VAL A 55 4.22 6.13 -7.42
C VAL A 55 5.24 6.78 -8.34
N LYS A 56 6.47 7.03 -7.85
CA LYS A 56 7.55 7.62 -8.67
C LYS A 56 7.94 6.76 -9.87
N ARG A 57 7.81 5.44 -9.75
CA ARG A 57 8.16 4.48 -10.80
C ARG A 57 6.98 4.06 -11.66
N ASP A 58 5.77 4.56 -11.37
CA ASP A 58 4.51 4.12 -11.99
C ASP A 58 4.31 2.59 -11.96
N LEU A 59 4.74 1.96 -10.88
CA LEU A 59 4.63 0.51 -10.68
C LEU A 59 3.45 0.19 -9.75
N PRO A 60 2.56 -0.76 -10.12
CA PRO A 60 1.51 -1.24 -9.23
C PRO A 60 2.01 -1.57 -7.83
N LEU A 61 1.21 -1.28 -6.81
CA LEU A 61 1.52 -1.59 -5.41
C LEU A 61 0.76 -2.84 -4.96
N VAL A 62 1.46 -3.78 -4.33
CA VAL A 62 0.87 -4.98 -3.73
C VAL A 62 0.83 -4.81 -2.21
N ILE A 63 -0.37 -4.63 -1.67
CA ILE A 63 -0.61 -4.38 -0.25
C ILE A 63 -1.02 -5.64 0.51
N HIS A 64 -0.34 -5.85 1.63
CA HIS A 64 -0.74 -6.71 2.72
C HIS A 64 -1.29 -5.88 3.87
N TYR A 65 -2.37 -6.33 4.49
CA TYR A 65 -2.50 -6.05 5.90
C TYR A 65 -3.14 -7.23 6.62
N ARG A 66 -2.79 -7.39 7.89
CA ARG A 66 -3.31 -8.45 8.74
C ARG A 66 -3.41 -7.94 10.16
N GLY A 67 -4.62 -7.92 10.72
CA GLY A 67 -4.88 -7.34 12.02
C GLY A 67 -6.35 -7.05 12.22
N ASP A 68 -6.64 -6.24 13.23
CA ASP A 68 -7.97 -5.74 13.54
C ASP A 68 -8.44 -4.62 12.58
N GLU A 69 -9.64 -4.10 12.80
CA GLU A 69 -10.20 -2.98 12.03
C GLU A 69 -9.29 -1.75 12.07
N ARG A 70 -8.67 -1.45 13.21
CA ARG A 70 -7.71 -0.34 13.34
C ARG A 70 -6.54 -0.50 12.37
N THR A 71 -5.96 -1.69 12.29
CA THR A 71 -4.84 -1.98 11.37
C THR A 71 -5.26 -1.76 9.92
N ALA A 72 -6.47 -2.20 9.56
CA ALA A 72 -7.03 -2.00 8.23
C ALA A 72 -7.23 -0.52 7.90
N GLU A 73 -7.78 0.26 8.83
CA GLU A 73 -8.03 1.70 8.68
C GLU A 73 -6.73 2.50 8.57
N MET A 74 -5.72 2.19 9.39
CA MET A 74 -4.42 2.85 9.33
C MET A 74 -3.71 2.61 8.00
N CYS A 75 -3.80 1.38 7.48
CA CYS A 75 -3.28 1.05 6.15
C CYS A 75 -4.04 1.86 5.08
N LEU A 76 -5.37 1.83 5.10
CA LEU A 76 -6.21 2.56 4.15
C LEU A 76 -5.94 4.07 4.17
N ASN A 77 -5.86 4.69 5.35
CA ASN A 77 -5.61 6.13 5.52
C ASN A 77 -4.22 6.53 5.00
N THR A 78 -3.20 5.70 5.26
CA THR A 78 -1.85 5.92 4.73
C THR A 78 -1.85 5.88 3.21
N LEU A 79 -2.51 4.89 2.62
CA LEU A 79 -2.61 4.73 1.17
C LEU A 79 -3.42 5.87 0.54
N ALA A 80 -4.58 6.23 1.10
CA ALA A 80 -5.45 7.29 0.60
C ALA A 80 -4.77 8.67 0.56
N ARG A 81 -3.86 8.93 1.51
CA ARG A 81 -3.09 10.19 1.55
C ARG A 81 -2.00 10.25 0.47
N LEU A 82 -1.43 9.11 0.10
CA LEU A 82 -0.21 9.05 -0.72
C LEU A 82 -0.43 8.58 -2.15
N LEU A 83 -1.49 7.80 -2.40
CA LEU A 83 -1.78 7.24 -3.71
C LEU A 83 -2.63 8.21 -4.55
N PRO A 84 -2.26 8.44 -5.81
CA PRO A 84 -3.18 9.02 -6.79
C PRO A 84 -4.45 8.20 -6.92
N LYS A 85 -5.60 8.84 -7.18
CA LYS A 85 -6.91 8.18 -7.30
C LYS A 85 -6.94 7.02 -8.32
N HIS A 86 -6.13 7.11 -9.38
CA HIS A 86 -6.09 6.12 -10.47
C HIS A 86 -4.92 5.13 -10.35
N PHE A 87 -4.22 5.11 -9.21
CA PHE A 87 -3.07 4.24 -9.03
C PHE A 87 -3.47 2.77 -8.94
N LYS A 88 -2.73 1.90 -9.63
CA LYS A 88 -3.02 0.46 -9.64
C LYS A 88 -2.61 -0.17 -8.31
N LEU A 89 -3.60 -0.64 -7.57
CA LEU A 89 -3.45 -1.24 -6.26
C LEU A 89 -3.99 -2.67 -6.26
N ASN A 90 -3.17 -3.63 -5.86
CA ASN A 90 -3.62 -4.98 -5.55
C ASN A 90 -3.55 -5.18 -4.04
N ARG A 91 -4.68 -5.47 -3.40
CA ARG A 91 -4.67 -5.97 -2.03
C ARG A 91 -4.54 -7.48 -2.05
N HIS A 92 -3.41 -8.00 -1.60
CA HIS A 92 -3.16 -9.43 -1.49
C HIS A 92 -3.97 -10.03 -0.34
N CYS A 93 -4.44 -11.27 -0.52
CA CYS A 93 -5.14 -12.07 0.50
C CYS A 93 -6.24 -11.31 1.26
N PHE A 94 -7.22 -10.77 0.52
CA PHE A 94 -8.38 -10.07 1.12
C PHE A 94 -9.15 -11.03 2.05
N ASN A 95 -9.16 -10.71 3.34
CA ASN A 95 -9.84 -11.43 4.41
C ASN A 95 -10.72 -10.50 5.27
N GLY A 96 -11.02 -9.29 4.75
CA GLY A 96 -11.88 -8.32 5.43
C GLY A 96 -13.37 -8.62 5.24
N ASP A 97 -14.21 -7.91 5.97
CA ASP A 97 -15.66 -7.97 5.82
C ASP A 97 -16.20 -6.97 4.78
N GLU A 98 -17.52 -6.94 4.63
CA GLU A 98 -18.20 -6.03 3.71
C GLU A 98 -17.97 -4.55 4.03
N VAL A 99 -17.85 -4.19 5.31
CA VAL A 99 -17.63 -2.81 5.75
C VAL A 99 -16.27 -2.33 5.25
N ILE A 100 -15.23 -3.13 5.47
CA ILE A 100 -13.89 -2.83 4.98
C ILE A 100 -13.86 -2.80 3.44
N TYR A 101 -14.50 -3.76 2.78
CA TYR A 101 -14.60 -3.75 1.32
C TYR A 101 -15.20 -2.44 0.79
N ARG A 102 -16.30 -1.95 1.39
CA ARG A 102 -16.95 -0.70 1.00
C ARG A 102 -16.06 0.52 1.24
N LYS A 103 -15.33 0.58 2.36
CA LYS A 103 -14.36 1.65 2.66
C LYS A 103 -13.27 1.72 1.58
N TRP A 104 -12.69 0.58 1.22
CA TRP A 104 -11.67 0.48 0.16
C TRP A 104 -12.21 0.85 -1.22
N LYS A 105 -13.40 0.33 -1.56
CA LYS A 105 -14.08 0.63 -2.82
C LYS A 105 -14.35 2.13 -2.95
N CYS A 106 -14.86 2.78 -1.90
CA CYS A 106 -15.15 4.22 -1.93
C CYS A 106 -13.90 5.08 -2.16
N HIS A 107 -12.74 4.67 -1.63
CA HIS A 107 -11.49 5.44 -1.76
C HIS A 107 -10.77 5.24 -3.10
N PHE A 108 -10.77 4.01 -3.63
CA PHE A 108 -9.97 3.65 -4.81
C PHE A 108 -10.79 3.37 -6.07
N GLN A 109 -12.12 3.57 -6.05
CA GLN A 109 -12.89 3.51 -7.29
C GLN A 109 -12.51 4.65 -8.22
N THR A 110 -11.91 4.27 -9.35
CA THR A 110 -11.83 5.10 -10.54
C THR A 110 -13.23 5.28 -11.13
N GLU A 111 -13.62 6.48 -11.53
CA GLU A 111 -14.83 6.78 -12.30
C GLU A 111 -14.80 6.16 -13.72
N ASN A 112 -14.69 4.84 -13.83
CA ASN A 112 -14.80 4.08 -15.08
C ASN A 112 -15.86 2.98 -14.97
N SER A 113 -16.93 3.26 -14.23
CA SER A 113 -18.18 2.51 -14.29
C SER A 113 -19.37 3.41 -14.60
N ALA A 114 -19.15 4.44 -15.43
CA ALA A 114 -20.24 4.99 -16.23
C ALA A 114 -20.59 3.97 -17.33
N PHE A 115 -21.27 2.89 -16.94
CA PHE A 115 -22.25 2.32 -17.86
C PHE A 115 -23.29 3.41 -18.05
N HIS A 116 -23.18 4.13 -19.16
CA HIS A 116 -24.26 4.89 -19.74
C HIS A 116 -25.35 3.87 -20.09
N LEU A 117 -26.21 3.53 -19.11
CA LEU A 117 -27.52 2.99 -19.41
C LEU A 117 -28.36 4.19 -19.84
N SER A 118 -28.16 4.61 -21.10
CA SER A 118 -29.18 5.31 -21.83
C SER A 118 -30.29 4.29 -22.11
N SER A 119 -31.36 4.40 -21.32
CA SER A 119 -32.69 3.90 -21.67
C SER A 119 -33.68 4.99 -21.35
#